data_AF-A0A7V0UAU9-F1
#
_entry.id   AF-A0A7V0UAU9-F1
#
_cell.length_a   1.000
_cell.length_b   1.000
_cell.length_c   1.000
_cell.angle_alpha   90.00
_cell.angle_beta   90.00
_cell.angle_gamma   90.00
#
_symmetry.space_group_name_H-M   'P 1'
#
loop_
_entity.id
_entity.type
_entity.pdbx_description
1 polymer ?
#
loop_
_entity_poly.entity_id
_entity_poly.type
_entity_poly.pdbx_seq_one_letter_code
_entity_poly.pdbx_strand_id
1 'polypeptide(L)'
;MEKGMLKLIDTVEAYCLDAMSTGVVLAWATEMFEKGFITKEHLNGIELKWGDSDTYEKAVEYIVEQPNDFYKDIAKGIYHASKIYGGEEFALTFGKNEMPGYHTGPGCHIGYAIGARHSHLCNAGYSLDRKMIVDGTKETPQSIVDSLMKEEKWRQILSSLNLCFFARGIYSMDVIKRGLKAVGLDFSDDEINNIGERVYAEKYSFKYREGFSFENRKWPQRIFDTKSLSTEFDKKFMENAITYAEKKIKELL
;
A
#
# COMPACT_ATOMS: atom_id res chain seq x y z
N MET A 1 -8.10 21.34 10.84
CA MET A 1 -8.50 20.42 9.75
C MET A 1 -9.35 21.25 8.80
N GLU A 2 -8.85 21.51 7.61
CA GLU A 2 -9.41 22.51 6.70
C GLU A 2 -10.71 22.00 6.07
N LYS A 3 -11.75 22.83 6.00
CA LYS A 3 -13.10 22.47 5.52
C LYS A 3 -13.07 21.79 4.13
N GLY A 4 -12.11 22.16 3.28
CA GLY A 4 -11.92 21.58 1.95
C GLY A 4 -11.57 20.10 1.95
N MET A 5 -10.76 19.62 2.90
CA MET A 5 -10.39 18.20 2.97
C MET A 5 -11.62 17.32 3.30
N LEU A 6 -12.47 17.77 4.22
CA LEU A 6 -13.68 17.03 4.60
C LEU A 6 -14.69 16.97 3.45
N LYS A 7 -14.84 18.07 2.69
CA LYS A 7 -15.65 18.06 1.46
C LYS A 7 -15.13 17.06 0.44
N LEU A 8 -13.82 17.05 0.19
CA LEU A 8 -13.22 16.15 -0.79
C LEU A 8 -13.43 14.67 -0.39
N ILE A 9 -13.28 14.35 0.90
CA ILE A 9 -13.60 13.01 1.42
C ILE A 9 -15.08 12.67 1.18
N ASP A 10 -16.00 13.57 1.51
CA ASP A 10 -17.44 13.37 1.30
C ASP A 10 -17.78 13.12 -0.18
N THR A 11 -17.18 13.89 -1.10
CA THR A 11 -17.35 13.73 -2.55
C THR A 11 -16.82 12.39 -3.05
N VAL A 12 -15.63 11.96 -2.63
CA VAL A 12 -15.07 10.65 -2.99
C VAL A 12 -15.97 9.51 -2.50
N GLU A 13 -16.43 9.59 -1.23
CA GLU A 13 -17.32 8.59 -0.63
C GLU A 13 -18.68 8.55 -1.35
N ALA A 14 -19.26 9.70 -1.72
CA ALA A 14 -20.51 9.79 -2.47
C ALA A 14 -20.43 9.09 -3.83
N TYR A 15 -19.26 9.14 -4.48
CA TYR A 15 -18.98 8.43 -5.72
C TYR A 15 -18.49 6.98 -5.52
N CYS A 16 -18.37 6.51 -4.28
CA CYS A 16 -17.91 5.16 -3.93
C CYS A 16 -16.51 4.82 -4.49
N LEU A 17 -15.60 5.80 -4.49
CA LEU A 17 -14.22 5.62 -4.91
C LEU A 17 -13.31 5.27 -3.73
N ASP A 18 -12.18 4.60 -4.00
CA ASP A 18 -11.14 4.48 -2.99
C ASP A 18 -10.47 5.84 -2.76
N ALA A 19 -10.65 6.39 -1.56
CA ALA A 19 -10.05 7.67 -1.16
C ALA A 19 -8.53 7.69 -1.26
N MET A 20 -7.87 6.54 -1.02
CA MET A 20 -6.42 6.44 -1.09
C MET A 20 -5.94 6.57 -2.54
N SER A 21 -6.39 5.69 -3.44
CA SER A 21 -6.01 5.78 -4.85
C SER A 21 -6.46 7.09 -5.48
N THR A 22 -7.66 7.59 -5.18
CA THR A 22 -8.15 8.88 -5.72
C THR A 22 -7.25 10.04 -5.32
N GLY A 23 -6.87 10.13 -4.04
CA GLY A 23 -5.95 11.16 -3.57
C GLY A 23 -4.58 11.09 -4.24
N VAL A 24 -4.02 9.88 -4.40
CA VAL A 24 -2.72 9.68 -5.04
C VAL A 24 -2.77 10.00 -6.55
N VAL A 25 -3.86 9.63 -7.24
CA VAL A 25 -4.12 9.99 -8.64
C VAL A 25 -4.17 11.50 -8.83
N LEU A 26 -4.94 12.21 -8.00
CA LEU A 26 -5.09 13.67 -8.10
C LEU A 26 -3.80 14.40 -7.75
N ALA A 27 -3.03 13.91 -6.77
CA ALA A 27 -1.71 14.45 -6.45
C ALA A 27 -0.75 14.29 -7.64
N TRP A 28 -0.70 13.10 -8.25
CA TRP A 28 0.11 12.86 -9.44
C TRP A 28 -0.31 13.76 -10.62
N ALA A 29 -1.61 13.87 -10.89
CA ALA A 29 -2.12 14.74 -11.95
C ALA A 29 -1.81 16.23 -11.72
N THR A 30 -1.89 16.70 -10.46
CA THR A 30 -1.50 18.07 -10.09
C THR A 30 -0.04 18.34 -10.43
N GLU A 31 0.85 17.41 -10.06
CA GLU A 31 2.26 17.58 -10.35
C GLU A 31 2.59 17.47 -11.85
N MET A 32 1.94 16.56 -12.56
CA MET A 32 2.06 16.46 -14.03
C MET A 32 1.68 17.79 -14.69
N PHE A 33 0.63 18.46 -14.18
CA PHE A 33 0.19 19.74 -14.68
C PHE A 33 1.18 20.86 -14.34
N GLU A 34 1.66 20.94 -13.10
CA GLU A 34 2.67 21.93 -12.68
C GLU A 34 3.99 21.81 -13.46
N LYS A 35 4.38 20.58 -13.80
CA LYS A 35 5.58 20.30 -14.61
C LYS A 35 5.34 20.43 -16.12
N GLY A 36 4.11 20.68 -16.56
CA GLY A 36 3.75 20.85 -17.97
C GLY A 36 3.71 19.56 -18.79
N PHE A 37 3.67 18.38 -18.16
CA PHE A 37 3.48 17.10 -18.86
C PHE A 37 2.04 16.93 -19.38
N ILE A 38 1.07 17.51 -18.67
CA ILE A 38 -0.32 17.57 -19.10
C ILE A 38 -0.78 19.02 -19.18
N THR A 39 -1.86 19.25 -19.92
CA THR A 39 -2.38 20.59 -20.22
C THR A 39 -3.80 20.75 -19.69
N LYS A 40 -4.31 21.98 -19.70
CA LYS A 40 -5.69 22.31 -19.34
C LYS A 40 -6.72 21.56 -20.18
N GLU A 41 -6.38 21.23 -21.43
CA GLU A 41 -7.22 20.42 -22.32
C GLU A 41 -7.37 18.98 -21.81
N HIS A 42 -6.26 18.34 -21.39
CA HIS A 42 -6.29 17.03 -20.75
C HIS A 42 -7.19 17.05 -19.50
N LEU A 43 -7.15 18.13 -18.74
CA LEU A 43 -7.95 18.30 -17.52
C LEU A 43 -9.41 18.72 -17.78
N ASN A 44 -9.89 18.73 -19.03
CA ASN A 44 -11.25 19.16 -19.36
C ASN A 44 -11.57 20.60 -18.88
N GLY A 45 -10.61 21.51 -19.05
CA GLY A 45 -10.78 22.93 -18.80
C GLY A 45 -10.53 23.39 -17.36
N ILE A 46 -10.28 22.49 -16.41
CA ILE A 46 -9.91 22.86 -15.02
C ILE A 46 -8.40 22.97 -14.84
N GLU A 47 -7.97 23.60 -13.75
CA GLU A 47 -6.56 23.76 -13.38
C GLU A 47 -6.30 23.20 -11.98
N LEU A 48 -5.71 22.02 -11.90
CA LEU A 48 -5.37 21.41 -10.61
C LEU A 48 -4.26 22.23 -9.94
N LYS A 49 -4.49 22.63 -8.68
CA LYS A 49 -3.55 23.39 -7.84
C LYS A 49 -3.57 22.85 -6.43
N TRP A 50 -2.40 22.71 -5.81
CA TRP A 50 -2.30 22.23 -4.43
C TRP A 50 -3.13 23.11 -3.49
N GLY A 51 -3.97 22.47 -2.68
CA GLY A 51 -4.85 23.13 -1.71
C GLY A 51 -6.18 23.63 -2.28
N ASP A 52 -6.43 23.54 -3.59
CA ASP A 52 -7.71 23.96 -4.20
C ASP A 52 -8.74 22.81 -4.17
N SER A 53 -9.47 22.70 -3.05
CA SER A 53 -10.46 21.63 -2.87
C SER A 53 -11.58 21.66 -3.89
N ASP A 54 -12.05 22.84 -4.28
CA ASP A 54 -13.22 22.97 -5.18
C ASP A 54 -12.87 22.42 -6.58
N THR A 55 -11.65 22.67 -7.06
CA THR A 55 -11.18 22.09 -8.34
C THR A 55 -10.94 20.58 -8.21
N TYR A 56 -10.45 20.09 -7.07
CA TYR A 56 -10.31 18.65 -6.84
C TYR A 56 -11.64 17.92 -6.82
N GLU A 57 -12.68 18.48 -6.20
CA GLU A 57 -14.03 17.90 -6.23
C GLU A 57 -14.51 17.70 -7.68
N LYS A 58 -14.33 18.71 -8.54
CA LYS A 58 -14.68 18.58 -9.96
C LYS A 58 -13.86 17.51 -10.69
N ALA A 59 -12.58 17.37 -10.35
CA ALA A 59 -11.74 16.32 -10.91
C ALA A 59 -12.19 14.92 -10.48
N VAL A 60 -12.67 14.75 -9.25
CA VAL A 60 -13.28 13.48 -8.78
C VAL A 60 -14.50 13.13 -9.63
N GLU A 61 -15.39 14.09 -9.89
CA GLU A 61 -16.54 13.88 -10.78
C GLU A 61 -16.08 13.40 -12.17
N TYR A 62 -15.05 14.03 -12.73
CA TYR A 62 -14.52 13.65 -14.04
C TYR A 62 -13.80 12.30 -14.07
N ILE A 63 -13.23 11.82 -12.95
CA ILE A 63 -12.73 10.43 -12.85
C ILE A 63 -13.88 9.43 -13.09
N VAL A 64 -15.10 9.76 -12.61
CA VAL A 64 -16.28 8.91 -12.76
C VAL A 64 -16.93 9.08 -14.13
N GLU A 65 -17.14 10.33 -14.57
CA GLU A 65 -17.79 10.66 -15.84
C GLU A 65 -16.93 10.32 -17.07
N GLN A 66 -15.61 10.33 -16.90
CA GLN A 66 -14.61 10.05 -17.94
C GLN A 66 -14.83 10.85 -19.24
N PRO A 67 -14.91 12.19 -19.18
CA PRO A 67 -15.32 13.03 -20.31
C PRO A 67 -14.32 13.03 -21.48
N ASN A 68 -13.07 12.63 -21.24
CA ASN A 68 -12.01 12.57 -22.24
C ASN A 68 -11.05 11.40 -21.95
N ASP A 69 -10.06 11.19 -22.82
CA ASP A 69 -9.15 10.05 -22.70
C ASP A 69 -8.22 10.13 -21.47
N PHE A 70 -7.82 11.33 -21.06
CA PHE A 70 -7.03 11.51 -19.84
C PHE A 70 -7.77 10.98 -18.61
N TYR A 71 -9.06 11.34 -18.44
CA TYR A 71 -9.85 10.85 -17.32
C TYR A 71 -10.15 9.35 -17.41
N LYS A 72 -10.35 8.79 -18.62
CA LYS A 72 -10.46 7.32 -18.82
C LYS A 72 -9.19 6.60 -18.39
N ASP A 73 -8.02 7.22 -18.57
CA ASP A 73 -6.75 6.60 -18.25
C ASP A 73 -6.38 6.72 -16.77
N ILE A 74 -6.59 7.87 -16.13
CA ILE A 74 -6.35 7.98 -14.67
C ILE A 74 -7.37 7.18 -13.85
N ALA A 75 -8.58 6.94 -14.38
CA ALA A 75 -9.57 6.04 -13.78
C ALA A 75 -9.09 4.57 -13.72
N LYS A 76 -8.06 4.20 -14.49
CA LYS A 76 -7.41 2.87 -14.45
C LYS A 76 -6.21 2.83 -13.48
N GLY A 77 -5.97 3.92 -12.73
CA GLY A 77 -4.86 4.07 -11.78
C GLY A 77 -3.59 4.65 -12.42
N ILE A 78 -2.69 5.18 -11.58
CA ILE A 78 -1.52 5.93 -12.07
C ILE A 78 -0.45 5.04 -12.68
N TYR A 79 -0.41 3.74 -12.33
CA TYR A 79 0.49 2.80 -13.01
C TYR A 79 0.21 2.70 -14.51
N HIS A 80 -1.06 2.82 -14.90
CA HIS A 80 -1.47 2.86 -16.31
C HIS A 80 -1.21 4.24 -16.91
N ALA A 81 -1.73 5.30 -16.28
CA ALA A 81 -1.64 6.65 -16.82
C ALA A 81 -0.20 7.14 -16.99
N SER A 82 0.71 6.81 -16.07
CA SER A 82 2.10 7.28 -16.13
C SER A 82 2.88 6.72 -17.33
N LYS A 83 2.46 5.59 -17.89
CA LYS A 83 3.08 5.02 -19.10
C LYS A 83 2.66 5.74 -20.37
N ILE A 84 1.53 6.44 -20.34
CA ILE A 84 0.97 7.16 -21.48
C ILE A 84 1.46 8.61 -21.45
N TYR A 85 1.39 9.25 -20.28
CA TYR A 85 1.65 10.68 -20.15
C TYR A 85 3.04 11.02 -19.59
N GLY A 86 3.81 10.03 -19.11
CA GLY A 86 5.10 10.23 -18.43
C GLY A 86 4.97 10.27 -16.91
N GLY A 87 6.01 10.73 -16.19
CA GLY A 87 5.96 10.88 -14.73
C GLY A 87 5.97 9.58 -13.92
N GLU A 88 6.54 8.51 -14.47
CA GLU A 88 6.74 7.23 -13.75
C GLU A 88 7.58 7.40 -12.48
N GLU A 89 8.52 8.35 -12.46
CA GLU A 89 9.45 8.58 -11.36
C GLU A 89 8.78 9.12 -10.08
N PHE A 90 7.62 9.78 -10.23
CA PHE A 90 6.78 10.24 -9.12
C PHE A 90 5.41 9.56 -9.05
N ALA A 91 5.20 8.51 -9.85
CA ALA A 91 4.04 7.63 -9.72
C ALA A 91 4.20 6.67 -8.53
N LEU A 92 3.72 7.08 -7.36
CA LEU A 92 3.84 6.33 -6.10
C LEU A 92 2.94 5.08 -6.10
N THR A 93 3.43 3.97 -6.70
CA THR A 93 2.72 2.69 -6.74
C THR A 93 3.59 1.52 -6.30
N PHE A 94 2.96 0.50 -5.71
CA PHE A 94 3.57 -0.77 -5.34
C PHE A 94 2.72 -1.90 -5.92
N GLY A 95 3.30 -2.71 -6.81
CA GLY A 95 2.55 -3.79 -7.47
C GLY A 95 1.30 -3.31 -8.21
N LYS A 96 1.39 -2.14 -8.84
CA LYS A 96 0.30 -1.45 -9.56
C LYS A 96 -0.81 -0.87 -8.66
N ASN A 97 -0.65 -0.89 -7.34
CA ASN A 97 -1.56 -0.29 -6.39
C ASN A 97 -0.98 1.02 -5.84
N GLU A 98 -1.78 2.07 -5.71
CA GLU A 98 -1.33 3.37 -5.18
C GLU A 98 -0.80 3.27 -3.73
N MET A 99 0.21 4.08 -3.43
CA MET A 99 0.88 4.09 -2.13
C MET A 99 -0.07 4.53 -0.99
N PRO A 100 -0.11 3.81 0.14
CA PRO A 100 -0.83 4.26 1.33
C PRO A 100 -0.26 5.52 1.98
N GLY A 101 -1.06 6.15 2.84
CA GLY A 101 -0.73 7.39 3.56
C GLY A 101 0.38 7.29 4.62
N TYR A 102 1.35 6.36 4.50
CA TYR A 102 2.55 6.35 5.33
C TYR A 102 3.82 6.34 4.50
N HIS A 103 4.71 7.28 4.81
CA HIS A 103 6.08 7.39 4.32
C HIS A 103 7.04 7.45 5.52
N THR A 104 7.17 6.33 6.22
CA THR A 104 7.90 6.25 7.51
C THR A 104 9.30 5.66 7.39
N GLY A 105 9.60 4.89 6.35
CA GLY A 105 10.90 4.24 6.24
C GLY A 105 10.88 2.94 5.43
N PRO A 106 12.00 2.19 5.49
CA PRO A 106 12.15 0.97 4.71
C PRO A 106 11.12 -0.09 5.11
N GLY A 107 10.71 -0.16 6.38
CA GLY A 107 9.69 -1.09 6.86
C GLY A 107 8.35 -0.90 6.15
N CYS A 108 7.84 0.33 6.04
CA CYS A 108 6.59 0.57 5.33
C CYS A 108 6.71 0.30 3.82
N HIS A 109 7.79 0.74 3.18
CA HIS A 109 7.97 0.58 1.74
C HIS A 109 8.16 -0.87 1.33
N ILE A 110 9.00 -1.62 2.06
CA ILE A 110 9.14 -3.07 1.89
C ILE A 110 7.80 -3.73 2.15
N GLY A 111 7.11 -3.35 3.23
CA GLY A 111 5.78 -3.86 3.59
C GLY A 111 4.76 -3.72 2.46
N TYR A 112 4.75 -2.60 1.74
CA TYR A 112 3.89 -2.41 0.57
C TYR A 112 4.33 -3.28 -0.60
N ALA A 113 5.64 -3.40 -0.85
CA ALA A 113 6.14 -4.20 -1.95
C ALA A 113 5.88 -5.70 -1.77
N ILE A 114 6.00 -6.21 -0.54
CA ILE A 114 5.82 -7.63 -0.20
C ILE A 114 4.45 -7.95 0.41
N GLY A 115 3.58 -6.98 0.63
CA GLY A 115 2.23 -7.27 1.10
C GLY A 115 1.46 -8.04 0.02
N ALA A 116 0.70 -9.07 0.40
CA ALA A 116 -0.07 -9.86 -0.56
C ALA A 116 -0.98 -8.98 -1.46
N ARG A 117 -1.52 -7.89 -0.90
CA ARG A 117 -2.36 -6.90 -1.62
C ARG A 117 -1.68 -5.56 -1.86
N HIS A 118 -0.38 -5.42 -1.60
CA HIS A 118 0.34 -4.14 -1.68
C HIS A 118 -0.30 -3.01 -0.85
N SER A 119 -0.77 -3.35 0.36
CA SER A 119 -1.52 -2.47 1.26
C SER A 119 -0.87 -2.41 2.63
N HIS A 120 -0.98 -1.26 3.31
CA HIS A 120 -0.56 -1.10 4.71
C HIS A 120 -1.36 -1.96 5.70
N LEU A 121 -2.46 -2.59 5.26
CA LEU A 121 -3.23 -3.54 6.07
C LEU A 121 -2.72 -4.98 5.96
N CYS A 122 -1.87 -5.28 4.97
CA CYS A 122 -1.21 -6.58 4.86
C CYS A 122 -0.19 -6.79 5.98
N ASN A 123 0.57 -5.74 6.30
CA ASN A 123 1.50 -5.76 7.42
C ASN A 123 1.72 -4.37 8.01
N ALA A 124 2.15 -4.31 9.27
CA ALA A 124 2.35 -3.05 10.00
C ALA A 124 3.75 -2.43 9.80
N GLY A 125 4.28 -2.36 8.58
CA GLY A 125 5.64 -1.85 8.33
C GLY A 125 5.89 -0.43 8.87
N TYR A 126 4.88 0.43 8.85
CA TYR A 126 4.96 1.76 9.46
C TYR A 126 5.15 1.72 10.99
N SER A 127 4.59 0.70 11.65
CA SER A 127 4.77 0.49 13.09
C SER A 127 6.15 -0.06 13.41
N LEU A 128 6.71 -0.88 12.51
CA LEU A 128 8.09 -1.38 12.61
C LEU A 128 9.08 -0.22 12.50
N ASP A 129 8.91 0.66 11.51
CA ASP A 129 9.73 1.87 11.36
C ASP A 129 9.72 2.73 12.63
N ARG A 130 8.53 3.03 13.14
CA ARG A 130 8.37 3.79 14.38
C ARG A 130 9.11 3.12 15.55
N LYS A 131 9.02 1.80 15.66
CA LYS A 131 9.69 1.05 16.74
C LYS A 131 11.22 1.16 16.61
N MET A 132 11.77 0.95 15.42
CA MET A 132 13.22 1.08 15.17
C MET A 132 13.74 2.45 15.59
N ILE A 133 12.98 3.52 15.29
CA ILE A 133 13.34 4.88 15.67
C ILE A 133 13.29 5.09 17.19
N VAL A 134 12.22 4.63 17.85
CA VAL A 134 12.06 4.78 19.31
C VAL A 134 13.14 4.00 20.07
N ASP A 135 13.44 2.78 19.60
CA ASP A 135 14.42 1.89 20.23
C ASP A 135 15.87 2.24 19.81
N GLY A 136 16.05 3.14 18.84
CA GLY A 136 17.35 3.52 18.29
C GLY A 136 18.07 2.37 17.56
N THR A 137 17.31 1.40 17.03
CA THR A 137 17.86 0.21 16.37
C THR A 137 17.97 0.40 14.86
N LYS A 138 18.95 -0.27 14.27
CA LYS A 138 19.10 -0.40 12.82
C LYS A 138 18.93 -1.86 12.43
N GLU A 139 17.95 -2.13 11.60
CA GLU A 139 17.64 -3.49 11.14
C GLU A 139 18.20 -3.73 9.74
N THR A 140 18.54 -4.99 9.46
CA THR A 140 18.95 -5.41 8.12
C THR A 140 17.73 -5.59 7.21
N PRO A 141 17.90 -5.57 5.87
CA PRO A 141 16.82 -5.90 4.94
C PRO A 141 16.13 -7.22 5.29
N GLN A 142 16.91 -8.24 5.68
CA GLN A 142 16.40 -9.57 6.03
C GLN A 142 15.56 -9.55 7.32
N SER A 143 16.03 -8.88 8.37
CA SER A 143 15.30 -8.77 9.64
C SER A 143 13.97 -8.05 9.48
N ILE A 144 13.93 -7.00 8.65
CA ILE A 144 12.69 -6.30 8.29
C ILE A 144 11.73 -7.25 7.58
N VAL A 145 12.19 -7.94 6.53
CA VAL A 145 11.35 -8.89 5.78
C VAL A 145 10.80 -9.99 6.67
N ASP A 146 11.64 -10.61 7.51
CA ASP A 146 11.22 -11.66 8.43
C ASP A 146 10.13 -11.16 9.40
N SER A 147 10.31 -9.96 9.94
CA SER A 147 9.34 -9.31 10.83
C SER A 147 8.01 -9.04 10.13
N LEU A 148 8.04 -8.51 8.90
CA LEU A 148 6.85 -8.21 8.10
C LEU A 148 6.10 -9.49 7.69
N MET A 149 6.80 -10.52 7.23
CA MET A 149 6.19 -11.79 6.85
C MET A 149 5.56 -12.48 8.07
N LYS A 150 6.24 -12.49 9.22
CA LYS A 150 5.68 -13.03 10.47
C LYS A 150 4.40 -12.32 10.87
N GLU A 151 4.39 -10.99 10.78
CA GLU A 151 3.24 -10.17 11.14
C GLU A 151 2.07 -10.37 10.16
N GLU A 152 2.35 -10.48 8.85
CA GLU A 152 1.33 -10.76 7.84
C GLU A 152 0.73 -12.16 7.96
N LYS A 153 1.53 -13.19 8.28
CA LYS A 153 1.05 -14.54 8.59
C LYS A 153 0.08 -14.53 9.77
N TRP A 154 0.38 -13.79 10.84
CA TRP A 154 -0.52 -13.62 11.97
C TRP A 154 -1.83 -12.91 11.57
N ARG A 155 -1.75 -11.89 10.72
CA ARG A 155 -2.95 -11.20 10.20
C ARG A 155 -3.85 -12.09 9.38
N GLN A 156 -3.35 -13.18 8.80
CA GLN A 156 -4.21 -14.14 8.12
C GLN A 156 -5.17 -14.82 9.09
N ILE A 157 -4.75 -15.08 10.33
CA ILE A 157 -5.63 -15.59 11.38
C ILE A 157 -6.67 -14.56 11.76
N LEU A 158 -6.23 -13.34 12.08
CA LEU A 158 -7.15 -12.27 12.48
C LEU A 158 -8.20 -11.96 11.40
N SER A 159 -7.79 -11.89 10.14
CA SER A 159 -8.71 -11.63 9.02
C SER A 159 -9.62 -12.83 8.70
N SER A 160 -9.15 -14.07 8.85
CA SER A 160 -10.01 -15.26 8.70
C SER A 160 -11.13 -15.31 9.74
N LEU A 161 -10.91 -14.70 10.91
CA LEU A 161 -11.90 -14.55 11.97
C LEU A 161 -12.72 -13.26 11.87
N ASN A 162 -12.56 -12.47 10.78
CA ASN A 162 -13.20 -11.18 10.57
C ASN A 162 -12.96 -10.18 11.72
N LEU A 163 -11.80 -10.24 12.36
CA LEU A 163 -11.46 -9.36 13.48
C LEU A 163 -10.92 -8.01 12.98
N CYS A 164 -11.41 -6.93 13.59
CA CYS A 164 -10.97 -5.58 13.27
C CYS A 164 -9.49 -5.37 13.63
N PHE A 165 -8.70 -4.90 12.67
CA PHE A 165 -7.26 -4.65 12.85
C PHE A 165 -6.94 -3.45 13.77
N PHE A 166 -7.90 -2.57 14.06
CA PHE A 166 -7.71 -1.52 15.06
C PHE A 166 -7.52 -2.09 16.47
N ALA A 167 -8.19 -3.21 16.77
CA ALA A 167 -8.07 -3.92 18.03
C ALA A 167 -7.04 -5.07 17.99
N ARG A 168 -6.20 -5.18 16.94
CA ARG A 168 -5.25 -6.31 16.80
C ARG A 168 -4.32 -6.51 17.99
N GLY A 169 -4.00 -5.45 18.73
CA GLY A 169 -3.13 -5.52 19.91
C GLY A 169 -3.72 -6.30 21.09
N ILE A 170 -5.06 -6.46 21.14
CA ILE A 170 -5.73 -7.23 22.20
C ILE A 170 -6.02 -8.69 21.79
N TYR A 171 -5.97 -8.99 20.50
CA TYR A 171 -6.19 -10.35 19.99
C TYR A 171 -4.87 -11.15 20.04
N SER A 172 -4.48 -11.57 21.24
CA SER A 172 -3.36 -12.49 21.44
C SER A 172 -3.73 -13.93 21.07
N MET A 173 -2.73 -14.81 20.92
CA MET A 173 -2.93 -16.26 20.71
C MET A 173 -3.92 -16.84 21.74
N ASP A 174 -3.75 -16.51 23.02
CA ASP A 174 -4.65 -16.99 24.08
C ASP A 174 -6.09 -16.50 23.94
N VAL A 175 -6.28 -15.25 23.51
CA VAL A 175 -7.62 -14.69 23.26
C VAL A 175 -8.28 -15.42 22.09
N ILE A 176 -7.53 -15.62 21.00
CA ILE A 176 -8.00 -16.35 19.82
C ILE A 176 -8.38 -17.79 20.18
N LYS A 177 -7.51 -18.51 20.88
CA LYS A 177 -7.77 -19.90 21.31
C LYS A 177 -9.00 -20.01 22.21
N ARG A 178 -9.15 -19.11 23.19
CA ARG A 178 -10.35 -19.10 24.04
C ARG A 178 -11.63 -18.86 23.23
N GLY A 179 -11.59 -17.95 22.26
CA GLY A 179 -12.73 -17.69 21.37
C GLY A 179 -13.09 -18.90 20.51
N LEU A 180 -12.09 -19.53 19.88
CA LEU A 180 -12.27 -20.75 19.08
C LEU A 180 -12.81 -21.91 19.92
N LYS A 181 -12.28 -22.10 21.13
CA LYS A 181 -12.74 -23.15 22.05
C LYS A 181 -14.19 -22.97 22.46
N ALA A 182 -14.65 -21.73 22.61
CA ALA A 182 -16.05 -21.42 22.93
C ALA A 182 -17.03 -21.86 21.82
N VAL A 183 -16.57 -21.99 20.58
CA VAL A 183 -17.36 -22.51 19.44
C VAL A 183 -17.03 -23.97 19.11
N GLY A 184 -16.36 -24.69 20.00
CA GLY A 184 -16.05 -26.11 19.85
C GLY A 184 -14.79 -26.41 19.02
N LEU A 185 -13.95 -25.42 18.73
CA LEU A 185 -12.70 -25.59 17.99
C LEU A 185 -11.51 -25.50 18.97
N ASP A 186 -10.89 -26.63 19.28
CA ASP A 186 -9.72 -26.69 20.16
C ASP A 186 -8.44 -26.86 19.34
N PHE A 187 -7.85 -25.73 18.95
CA PHE A 187 -6.58 -25.70 18.22
C PHE A 187 -5.40 -25.40 19.15
N SER A 188 -4.28 -26.05 18.89
CA SER A 188 -2.97 -25.69 19.43
C SER A 188 -2.40 -24.42 18.78
N ASP A 189 -1.35 -23.86 19.40
CA ASP A 189 -0.63 -22.71 18.87
C ASP A 189 -0.02 -23.02 17.50
N ASP A 190 0.54 -24.22 17.34
CA ASP A 190 1.16 -24.68 16.09
C ASP A 190 0.13 -24.83 14.97
N GLU A 191 -1.04 -25.38 15.26
CA GLU A 191 -2.13 -25.49 14.27
C GLU A 191 -2.59 -24.11 13.79
N ILE A 192 -2.75 -23.15 14.70
CA ILE A 192 -3.11 -21.77 14.34
C ILE A 192 -2.01 -21.13 13.49
N ASN A 193 -0.75 -21.23 13.89
CA ASN A 193 0.36 -20.66 13.11
C ASN A 193 0.46 -21.29 11.71
N ASN A 194 0.30 -22.62 11.61
CA ASN A 194 0.30 -23.35 10.35
C ASN A 194 -0.86 -22.93 9.44
N ILE A 195 -2.05 -22.66 9.99
CA ILE A 195 -3.18 -22.11 9.21
C ILE A 195 -2.81 -20.74 8.65
N GLY A 196 -2.21 -19.86 9.46
CA GLY A 196 -1.85 -18.50 9.04
C GLY A 196 -0.79 -18.50 7.95
N GLU A 197 0.21 -19.38 8.10
CA GLU A 197 1.23 -19.63 7.08
C GLU A 197 0.64 -20.19 5.79
N ARG A 198 -0.25 -21.19 5.87
CA ARG A 198 -0.92 -21.76 4.71
C ARG A 198 -1.76 -20.72 3.96
N VAL A 199 -2.57 -19.93 4.66
CA VAL A 199 -3.38 -18.87 4.02
C VAL A 199 -2.48 -17.82 3.34
N TYR A 200 -1.35 -17.48 3.95
CA TYR A 200 -0.37 -16.58 3.35
C TYR A 200 0.25 -17.19 2.09
N ALA A 201 0.65 -18.46 2.13
CA ALA A 201 1.19 -19.20 0.99
C ALA A 201 0.18 -19.26 -0.16
N GLU A 202 -1.08 -19.63 0.11
CA GLU A 202 -2.14 -19.71 -0.90
C GLU A 202 -2.40 -18.37 -1.61
N LYS A 203 -2.34 -17.25 -0.89
CA LYS A 203 -2.44 -15.92 -1.51
C LYS A 203 -1.29 -15.68 -2.49
N TYR A 204 -0.09 -16.14 -2.17
CA TYR A 204 1.06 -16.04 -3.07
C TYR A 204 1.01 -17.04 -4.23
N SER A 205 0.61 -18.29 -3.99
CA SER A 205 0.32 -19.27 -5.05
C SER A 205 -0.64 -18.70 -6.07
N PHE A 206 -1.74 -18.09 -5.59
CA PHE A 206 -2.68 -17.37 -6.45
C PHE A 206 -1.98 -16.27 -7.25
N LYS A 207 -1.24 -15.38 -6.58
CA LYS A 207 -0.55 -14.26 -7.26
C LYS A 207 0.39 -14.76 -8.37
N TYR A 208 1.25 -15.73 -8.09
CA TYR A 208 2.19 -16.26 -9.07
C TYR A 208 1.47 -16.95 -10.24
N ARG A 209 0.40 -17.70 -9.96
CA ARG A 209 -0.47 -18.28 -11.00
C ARG A 209 -1.04 -17.21 -11.93
N GLU A 210 -1.45 -16.06 -11.39
CA GLU A 210 -1.96 -14.91 -12.16
C GLU A 210 -0.85 -14.01 -12.76
N GLY A 211 0.42 -14.47 -12.74
CA GLY A 211 1.54 -13.79 -13.41
C GLY A 211 2.23 -12.70 -12.57
N PHE A 212 2.03 -12.68 -11.25
CA PHE A 212 2.84 -11.84 -10.37
C PHE A 212 4.31 -12.26 -10.39
N SER A 213 5.22 -11.28 -10.49
CA SER A 213 6.65 -11.48 -10.30
C SER A 213 7.26 -10.33 -9.48
N PHE A 214 8.32 -10.62 -8.73
CA PHE A 214 9.16 -9.62 -8.08
C PHE A 214 10.24 -9.06 -9.02
N GLU A 215 10.51 -9.74 -10.14
CA GLU A 215 11.49 -9.32 -11.12
C GLU A 215 11.11 -7.98 -11.77
N ASN A 216 12.12 -7.17 -12.08
CA ASN A 216 11.99 -5.89 -12.77
C ASN A 216 11.02 -4.89 -12.11
N ARG A 217 10.74 -5.04 -10.81
CA ARG A 217 9.94 -4.06 -10.06
C ARG A 217 10.72 -2.78 -9.89
N LYS A 218 10.14 -1.68 -10.35
CA LYS A 218 10.64 -0.34 -10.10
C LYS A 218 10.10 0.15 -8.75
N TRP A 219 11.00 0.69 -7.94
CA TRP A 219 10.63 1.51 -6.79
C TRP A 219 10.28 2.92 -7.28
N PRO A 220 9.22 3.56 -6.76
CA PRO A 220 8.97 4.97 -7.05
C PRO A 220 10.16 5.82 -6.59
N GLN A 221 10.81 6.55 -7.49
CA GLN A 221 12.05 7.27 -7.19
C GLN A 221 11.88 8.27 -6.04
N ARG A 222 10.69 8.88 -5.98
CA ARG A 222 10.29 9.82 -4.92
C ARG A 222 10.52 9.34 -3.49
N ILE A 223 10.43 8.03 -3.22
CA ILE A 223 10.63 7.53 -1.84
C ILE A 223 12.07 7.68 -1.36
N PHE A 224 13.03 7.85 -2.29
CA PHE A 224 14.44 8.11 -1.99
C PHE A 224 14.76 9.61 -1.99
N ASP A 225 14.01 10.40 -2.77
CA ASP A 225 14.22 11.84 -2.89
C ASP A 225 13.56 12.63 -1.73
N THR A 226 12.50 12.06 -1.14
CA THR A 226 11.76 12.69 -0.04
C THR A 226 12.22 12.12 1.30
N LYS A 227 12.47 12.99 2.27
CA LYS A 227 12.83 12.57 3.62
C LYS A 227 11.64 11.89 4.28
N SER A 228 11.82 10.61 4.59
CA SER A 228 10.91 9.83 5.43
C SER A 228 11.32 9.93 6.90
N LEU A 229 10.49 9.41 7.81
CA LEU A 229 10.78 9.41 9.25
C LEU A 229 12.10 8.68 9.57
N SER A 230 12.34 7.54 8.91
CA SER A 230 13.65 6.89 8.85
C SER A 230 14.33 7.23 7.52
N THR A 231 15.53 7.78 7.55
CA THR A 231 16.25 8.19 6.32
C THR A 231 17.37 7.23 5.94
N GLU A 232 17.53 6.12 6.68
CA GLU A 232 18.69 5.23 6.55
C GLU A 232 18.40 4.02 5.65
N PHE A 233 18.04 4.28 4.40
CA PHE A 233 17.91 3.24 3.38
C PHE A 233 18.20 3.81 1.99
N ASP A 234 18.67 2.95 1.09
CA ASP A 234 18.94 3.29 -0.30
C ASP A 234 18.31 2.23 -1.23
N LYS A 235 18.48 2.42 -2.54
CA LYS A 235 17.95 1.49 -3.54
C LYS A 235 18.48 0.07 -3.34
N LYS A 236 19.76 -0.08 -2.98
CA LYS A 236 20.41 -1.38 -2.76
C LYS A 236 19.83 -2.11 -1.54
N PHE A 237 19.53 -1.38 -0.46
CA PHE A 237 18.84 -1.92 0.71
C PHE A 237 17.48 -2.51 0.33
N MET A 238 16.72 -1.78 -0.48
CA MET A 238 15.39 -2.18 -0.92
C MET A 238 15.43 -3.38 -1.89
N GLU A 239 16.40 -3.42 -2.81
CA GLU A 239 16.63 -4.56 -3.71
C GLU A 239 17.02 -5.84 -2.95
N ASN A 240 17.88 -5.72 -1.93
CA ASN A 240 18.25 -6.84 -1.06
C ASN A 240 17.05 -7.40 -0.30
N ALA A 241 16.16 -6.52 0.18
CA ALA A 241 14.93 -6.93 0.87
C ALA A 241 14.02 -7.75 -0.06
N ILE A 242 13.79 -7.27 -1.29
CA ILE A 242 12.92 -7.97 -2.25
C ILE A 242 13.50 -9.31 -2.67
N THR A 243 14.81 -9.36 -2.95
CA THR A 243 15.49 -10.61 -3.29
C THR A 243 15.33 -11.65 -2.16
N TYR A 244 15.50 -11.21 -0.91
CA TYR A 244 15.32 -12.10 0.24
C TYR A 244 13.86 -12.53 0.43
N ALA A 245 12.91 -11.60 0.30
CA ALA A 245 11.48 -11.89 0.41
C ALA A 245 11.02 -12.88 -0.66
N GLU A 246 11.44 -12.69 -1.92
CA GLU A 246 11.13 -13.59 -3.01
C GLU A 246 11.64 -15.00 -2.74
N LYS A 247 12.89 -15.14 -2.27
CA LYS A 247 13.45 -16.43 -1.88
C LYS A 247 12.59 -17.12 -0.81
N LYS A 248 12.24 -16.40 0.26
CA LYS A 248 11.48 -16.93 1.40
C LYS A 248 10.04 -17.29 1.02
N ILE A 249 9.44 -16.54 0.12
CA ILE A 249 8.11 -16.87 -0.44
C ILE A 249 8.22 -18.11 -1.31
N LYS A 250 9.21 -18.21 -2.20
CA LYS A 250 9.43 -19.41 -3.03
C LYS A 250 9.73 -20.67 -2.21
N GLU A 251 10.42 -20.56 -1.09
CA GLU A 251 10.66 -21.67 -0.15
C GLU A 251 9.39 -22.11 0.61
N LEU A 252 8.38 -21.24 0.66
CA LEU A 252 7.12 -21.48 1.35
C LEU A 252 6.07 -22.15 0.44
N LEU A 253 6.16 -21.96 -0.88
CA LEU A 253 5.24 -22.53 -1.88
C LEU A 253 5.67 -23.93 -2.30
#